data_AF-A0A225D959-F1
#
_entry.id   AF-A0A225D959-F1
#
_cell.length_a   1.000
_cell.length_b   1.000
_cell.length_c   1.000
_cell.angle_alpha   90.00
_cell.angle_beta   90.00
_cell.angle_gamma   90.00
#
_symmetry.space_group_name_H-M   'P 1'
#
loop_
_entity.id
_entity.type
_entity.pdbx_description
1 polymer ?
#
loop_
_entity_poly.entity_id
_entity_poly.type
_entity_poly.pdbx_seq_one_letter_code
_entity_poly.pdbx_strand_id
1 'polypeptide(L)' 'MSAQLLSDRVDTLAFPDYDQLRQNGWTVATVAGAYCVAWRGSEETVLQWGGGMWHQVSTRAERAA' A
#
# COMPACT_ATOMS: atom_id res chain seq x y z
N MET A 1 0.68 -5.04 30.17
CA MET A 1 1.02 -5.46 28.79
C MET A 1 -0.25 -5.79 27.99
N SER A 2 -1.23 -4.88 27.91
CA SER A 2 -2.54 -5.20 27.27
C SER A 2 -3.01 -4.18 26.24
N ALA A 3 -2.43 -2.97 26.18
CA ALA A 3 -2.82 -1.94 25.21
C ALA A 3 -2.23 -2.17 23.80
N GLN A 4 -0.99 -2.69 23.70
CA GLN A 4 -0.30 -2.90 22.43
C GLN A 4 -1.05 -3.89 21.51
N LEU A 5 -1.51 -5.02 22.06
CA LEU A 5 -2.21 -6.08 21.32
C LEU A 5 -3.60 -5.65 20.79
N LEU A 6 -4.23 -4.66 21.41
CA LEU A 6 -5.50 -4.11 20.95
C LEU A 6 -5.28 -3.07 19.84
N SER A 7 -4.20 -2.28 19.89
CA SER A 7 -3.85 -1.35 18.82
C SER A 7 -3.53 -2.10 17.52
N ASP A 8 -2.68 -3.13 17.58
CA ASP A 8 -2.34 -3.99 16.43
C ASP A 8 -3.59 -4.61 15.75
N ARG A 9 -4.62 -4.92 16.55
CA ARG A 9 -5.89 -5.48 16.07
C ARG A 9 -6.84 -4.47 15.46
N VAL A 10 -6.75 -3.20 15.86
CA VAL A 10 -7.52 -2.10 15.25
C VAL A 10 -6.84 -1.64 13.95
N ASP A 11 -5.51 -1.62 13.94
CA ASP A 11 -4.69 -1.29 12.78
C ASP A 11 -4.81 -2.29 11.61
N THR A 12 -5.16 -3.55 11.91
CA THR A 12 -5.46 -4.58 10.90
C THR A 12 -6.89 -4.51 10.35
N LEU A 13 -7.78 -3.73 10.98
CA LEU A 13 -9.17 -3.52 10.53
C LEU A 13 -9.36 -2.23 9.74
N ALA A 14 -8.34 -1.38 9.66
CA ALA A 14 -8.39 -0.18 8.82
C ALA A 14 -8.52 -0.59 7.35
N PHE A 15 -9.52 -0.05 6.65
CA PHE A 15 -9.64 -0.26 5.21
C PHE A 15 -8.49 0.42 4.46
N PRO A 16 -8.01 -0.15 3.35
CA PRO A 16 -6.94 0.47 2.59
C PRO A 16 -7.32 1.87 2.08
N ASP A 17 -6.48 2.87 2.36
CA ASP A 17 -6.70 4.24 1.92
C ASP A 17 -6.00 4.50 0.57
N TYR A 18 -6.73 4.33 -0.52
CA TYR A 18 -6.20 4.59 -1.86
C TYR A 18 -6.06 6.08 -2.19
N ASP A 19 -6.74 6.96 -1.45
CA ASP A 19 -6.61 8.40 -1.67
C ASP A 19 -5.26 8.90 -1.17
N GLN A 20 -4.72 8.32 -0.11
CA GLN A 20 -3.33 8.53 0.31
C GLN A 20 -2.36 8.25 -0.85
N LEU A 21 -2.55 7.18 -1.63
CA LEU A 21 -1.68 6.89 -2.77
C LEU A 21 -1.84 7.94 -3.88
N ARG A 22 -3.07 8.29 -4.24
CA ARG A 22 -3.35 9.28 -5.31
C ARG A 22 -2.78 10.66 -4.97
N GLN A 23 -2.94 11.10 -3.73
CA GLN A 23 -2.37 12.37 -3.25
C GLN A 23 -0.84 12.39 -3.30
N ASN A 24 -0.21 11.22 -3.18
CA ASN A 24 1.25 11.04 -3.29
C ASN A 24 1.72 10.74 -4.73
N GLY A 25 0.89 11.00 -5.74
CA GLY A 25 1.25 10.88 -7.15
C GLY A 25 1.27 9.44 -7.70
N TRP A 26 0.68 8.50 -6.99
CA TRP A 26 0.51 7.14 -7.48
C TRP A 26 -0.77 6.96 -8.30
N THR A 27 -0.70 6.09 -9.30
CA THR A 27 -1.87 5.59 -10.03
C THR A 27 -2.12 4.13 -9.65
N VAL A 28 -3.24 3.83 -8.98
CA VAL A 28 -3.61 2.47 -8.56
C VAL A 28 -4.19 1.70 -9.76
N ALA A 29 -3.61 0.53 -10.10
CA ALA A 29 -3.98 -0.26 -11.27
C ALA A 29 -4.75 -1.54 -10.94
N THR A 30 -4.38 -2.27 -9.88
CA THR A 30 -5.04 -3.52 -9.48
C THR A 30 -5.08 -3.63 -7.97
N VAL A 31 -6.17 -4.15 -7.42
CA VAL A 31 -6.41 -4.29 -5.97
C VAL A 31 -6.78 -5.73 -5.66
N ALA A 32 -6.14 -6.32 -4.65
CA ALA A 32 -6.41 -7.66 -4.15
C ALA A 32 -6.25 -7.71 -2.62
N GLY A 33 -7.36 -7.57 -1.89
CA GLY A 33 -7.35 -7.55 -0.43
C GLY A 33 -6.54 -6.38 0.13
N ALA A 34 -5.52 -6.69 0.93
CA ALA A 34 -4.60 -5.70 1.47
C ALA A 34 -3.50 -5.29 0.49
N TYR A 35 -3.44 -5.87 -0.72
CA TYR A 35 -2.40 -5.55 -1.69
C TYR A 35 -2.95 -4.71 -2.84
N CYS A 36 -2.11 -3.84 -3.39
CA CYS A 36 -2.38 -3.20 -4.66
C CYS A 36 -1.12 -3.07 -5.52
N VAL A 37 -1.33 -3.01 -6.84
CA VAL A 37 -0.30 -2.59 -7.80
C VAL A 37 -0.55 -1.12 -8.11
N ALA A 38 0.48 -0.28 -7.98
CA ALA A 38 0.41 1.13 -8.29
C ALA A 38 1.64 1.59 -9.09
N TRP A 39 1.44 2.64 -9.89
CA TRP A 39 2.46 3.23 -10.74
C TRP A 39 2.86 4.61 -10.25
N ARG A 40 4.15 4.92 -10.30
CA ARG A 40 4.65 6.28 -10.12
C ARG A 40 5.66 6.58 -11.23
N GLY A 41 5.27 7.40 -12.20
CA GLY A 41 6.01 7.50 -13.46
C GLY A 41 6.01 6.16 -14.19
N SER A 42 7.18 5.64 -14.55
CA SER A 42 7.37 4.34 -15.21
C SER A 42 7.67 3.19 -14.24
N GLU A 43 7.58 3.42 -12.93
CA GLU A 43 7.84 2.40 -11.91
C GLU A 43 6.53 1.75 -11.47
N GLU A 44 6.43 0.43 -11.65
CA GLU A 44 5.37 -0.41 -11.10
C GLU A 44 5.77 -0.88 -9.71
N THR A 45 4.90 -0.72 -8.72
CA THR A 45 5.16 -1.12 -7.33
C THR A 45 3.99 -1.90 -6.75
N VAL A 46 4.31 -3.00 -6.08
CA VAL A 46 3.37 -3.74 -5.24
C VAL A 46 3.42 -3.15 -3.84
N LEU A 47 2.28 -2.69 -3.35
CA LEU A 47 2.10 -2.12 -2.02
C LEU A 47 1.19 -3.04 -1.19
N GLN A 48 1.46 -3.12 0.11
CA GLN A 48 0.63 -3.80 1.10
C GLN A 48 0.13 -2.80 2.13
N TRP A 49 -1.17 -2.81 2.39
CA TRP A 49 -1.80 -2.09 3.48
C TRP A 49 -1.64 -2.86 4.79
N GLY A 50 -1.23 -2.17 5.84
CA GLY A 50 -1.18 -2.71 7.20
C GLY A 50 -0.67 -1.65 8.17
N GLY A 51 -1.14 -1.66 9.42
CA GLY A 51 -0.70 -0.63 10.36
C GLY A 51 -1.24 0.77 10.02
N GLY A 52 -2.38 0.85 9.31
CA GLY A 52 -2.94 2.13 8.86
C GLY A 52 -2.12 2.86 7.78
N MET A 53 -1.20 2.18 7.10
CA MET A 53 -0.36 2.77 6.07
C MET A 53 0.02 1.78 4.96
N TRP A 54 0.51 2.30 3.84
CA TRP A 54 1.05 1.52 2.74
C TRP A 54 2.53 1.20 2.93
N HIS A 55 2.88 -0.07 2.72
CA HIS A 55 4.24 -0.59 2.74
C HIS A 55 4.62 -1.10 1.36
N GLN A 56 5.81 -0.75 0.89
CA GLN A 56 6.35 -1.25 -0.37
C GLN A 56 6.82 -2.68 -0.21
N VAL A 57 6.30 -3.58 -1.04
CA VAL A 57 6.66 -5.02 -1.05
C VAL A 57 7.71 -5.30 -2.12
N SER A 58 7.50 -4.74 -3.32
CA SER A 58 8.40 -4.93 -4.46
C SER A 58 8.21 -3.82 -5.48
N THR A 59 9.25 -3.51 -6.24
CA THR A 59 9.21 -2.54 -7.32
C THR A 59 9.87 -3.12 -8.56
N ARG A 60 9.24 -2.87 -9.70
CA ARG A 60 9.76 -3.15 -11.03
C ARG A 60 9.82 -1.83 -11.79
N ALA A 61 11.03 -1.33 -12.03
CA ALA A 61 11.22 -0.29 -13.02
C ALA A 61 10.98 -0.91 -14.41
N GLU A 62 10.22 -0.23 -15.26
CA GLU A 62 10.25 -0.54 -16.68
C GLU A 62 11.70 -0.36 -17.17
N ARG A 63 12.27 -1.39 -17.82
CA ARG A 63 13.57 -1.20 -18.48
C ARG A 63 13.34 -0.23 -19.63
N ALA A 64 13.98 0.93 -19.58
CA ALA A 64 14.15 1.75 -20.78
C ALA A 64 14.80 0.87 -21.85
N ALA A 65 14.12 0.76 -23.00
CA ALA A 65 14.56 -0.02 -24.16
C ALA A 65 15.83 0.57 -24.80
#